data_AF-A0A8X7U3J0-F1
#
_entry.id   AF-A0A8X7U3J0-F1
#
_cell.length_a   1.000
_cell.length_b   1.000
_cell.length_c   1.000
_cell.angle_alpha   90.00
_cell.angle_beta   90.00
_cell.angle_gamma   90.00
#
_symmetry.space_group_name_H-M   'P 1'
#
loop_
_entity.id
_entity.type
_entity.pdbx_description
1 polymer ?
#
loop_
_entity_poly.entity_id
_entity_poly.type
_entity_poly.pdbx_seq_one_letter_code
_entity_poly.pdbx_strand_id
1 'polypeptide(L)'
;MITRIYSKEGIYATNNQFQKAGPKGFIHVEVLENDSLYVRVDLPGVPEDGVHHRIDAVRHKLVFFSGETPDDGNKKDGVREYSGSAGLGCDCCEITGVDAKMKDGVLRMILTRVKVKDHDKKCTNTVPPNAGKSGRHLEDHPFVVKGRKGAFVGAPLPNDGLYFAVDIPGVRGDDVEVLANEHQVKFYAEVKNVYEHDESGRVYLGCVNSRSSSSEPPPSLLTQKLAYEAEFGVLKIVIAPRSSNNTNNSQ
;
A
#
# COMPACT_ATOMS: atom_id res chain seq x y z
N MET A 1 -15.68 3.17 17.66
CA MET A 1 -16.05 2.98 16.23
C MET A 1 -15.26 4.01 15.44
N ILE A 2 -14.34 3.61 14.55
CA ILE A 2 -13.57 4.57 13.74
C ILE A 2 -14.48 5.08 12.64
N THR A 3 -15.16 6.19 12.89
CA THR A 3 -16.20 6.69 12.01
C THR A 3 -15.71 7.96 11.31
N ARG A 4 -15.53 7.84 9.98
CA ARG A 4 -15.29 8.87 8.96
C ARG A 4 -13.85 9.35 8.74
N ILE A 5 -13.39 9.09 7.51
CA ILE A 5 -12.23 9.69 6.84
C ILE A 5 -12.80 10.72 5.86
N TYR A 6 -12.51 12.01 6.06
CA TYR A 6 -13.09 13.09 5.27
C TYR A 6 -12.42 13.23 3.89
N SER A 7 -13.17 13.02 2.81
CA SER A 7 -13.08 13.90 1.64
C SER A 7 -14.46 14.57 1.48
N LYS A 8 -14.49 15.89 1.24
CA LYS A 8 -15.74 16.66 1.16
C LYS A 8 -16.70 16.17 0.07
N GLU A 9 -16.20 15.39 -0.88
CA GLU A 9 -16.93 14.95 -2.08
C GLU A 9 -17.19 13.43 -2.13
N GLY A 10 -16.58 12.65 -1.22
CA GLY A 10 -16.70 11.19 -1.19
C GLY A 10 -16.04 10.50 -2.39
N ILE A 11 -15.20 11.19 -3.16
CA ILE A 11 -14.42 10.63 -4.27
C ILE A 11 -12.98 10.45 -3.79
N TYR A 12 -12.42 9.28 -4.07
CA TYR A 12 -11.07 8.88 -3.68
C TYR A 12 -10.37 8.18 -4.84
N ALA A 13 -9.07 7.90 -4.72
CA ALA A 13 -8.47 6.83 -5.50
C ALA A 13 -9.12 5.51 -5.05
N THR A 14 -9.63 4.70 -5.98
CA THR A 14 -10.39 3.49 -5.62
C THR A 14 -9.52 2.46 -4.89
N ASN A 15 -8.19 2.49 -5.11
CA ASN A 15 -7.23 1.64 -4.43
C ASN A 15 -6.89 2.08 -3.00
N ASN A 16 -7.12 3.35 -2.63
CA ASN A 16 -6.73 3.87 -1.31
C ASN A 16 -7.44 5.19 -0.97
N GLN A 17 -8.28 5.21 0.08
CA GLN A 17 -9.02 6.42 0.46
C GLN A 17 -8.15 7.59 0.94
N PHE A 18 -6.90 7.34 1.29
CA PHE A 18 -5.98 8.35 1.81
C PHE A 18 -5.11 8.97 0.71
N GLN A 19 -5.01 8.35 -0.46
CA GLN A 19 -4.23 8.88 -1.58
C GLN A 19 -4.89 10.14 -2.14
N LYS A 20 -4.19 11.27 -2.07
CA LYS A 20 -4.63 12.59 -2.56
C LYS A 20 -4.03 12.99 -3.91
N ALA A 21 -2.83 12.51 -4.20
CA ALA A 21 -2.12 12.80 -5.44
C ALA A 21 -1.30 11.60 -5.93
N GLY A 22 -0.82 11.69 -7.16
CA GLY A 22 0.00 10.68 -7.82
C GLY A 22 -0.79 9.54 -8.50
N PRO A 23 -0.08 8.56 -9.08
CA PRO A 23 -0.67 7.54 -9.95
C PRO A 23 -1.62 6.62 -9.16
N LYS A 24 -2.80 6.31 -9.71
CA LYS A 24 -3.82 5.50 -9.03
C LYS A 24 -3.73 4.03 -9.43
N GLY A 25 -4.39 3.16 -8.68
CA GLY A 25 -4.47 1.72 -8.94
C GLY A 25 -3.38 0.91 -8.24
N PHE A 26 -3.65 -0.39 -8.11
CA PHE A 26 -2.73 -1.36 -7.48
C PHE A 26 -1.60 -1.79 -8.41
N ILE A 27 -1.77 -1.60 -9.72
CA ILE A 27 -0.80 -1.96 -10.74
C ILE A 27 -0.80 -0.92 -11.86
N HIS A 28 0.39 -0.64 -12.37
CA HIS A 28 0.62 0.18 -13.54
C HIS A 28 1.53 -0.57 -14.50
N VAL A 29 1.19 -0.56 -15.78
CA VAL A 29 1.97 -1.19 -16.84
C VAL A 29 2.17 -0.20 -17.97
N GLU A 30 3.42 0.05 -18.32
CA GLU A 30 3.82 0.97 -19.38
C GLU A 30 4.79 0.30 -20.35
N VAL A 31 4.69 0.65 -21.63
CA VAL A 31 5.66 0.24 -22.64
C VAL A 31 6.67 1.37 -22.80
N LEU A 32 7.92 1.08 -22.46
CA LEU A 32 9.02 2.03 -22.51
C LEU A 32 9.49 2.30 -23.95
N GLU A 33 10.32 3.32 -24.12
CA GLU A 33 10.86 3.71 -25.43
C GLU A 33 11.68 2.59 -26.09
N ASN A 34 12.42 1.83 -25.28
CA ASN A 34 13.22 0.67 -25.72
C ASN A 34 12.39 -0.61 -25.94
N ASP A 35 11.06 -0.49 -26.03
CA ASP A 35 10.10 -1.57 -26.14
C ASP A 35 10.04 -2.54 -24.95
N SER A 36 10.74 -2.30 -23.84
CA SER A 36 10.54 -3.09 -22.60
C SER A 36 9.24 -2.69 -21.90
N LEU A 37 8.74 -3.53 -21.00
CA LEU A 37 7.57 -3.21 -20.17
C LEU A 37 8.03 -2.81 -18.77
N TYR A 38 7.59 -1.65 -18.31
CA TYR A 38 7.63 -1.30 -16.91
C TYR A 38 6.36 -1.80 -16.22
N VAL A 39 6.51 -2.50 -15.09
CA VAL A 39 5.41 -2.94 -14.25
C VAL A 39 5.65 -2.47 -12.83
N ARG A 40 4.71 -1.71 -12.28
CA ARG A 40 4.70 -1.27 -10.87
C ARG A 40 3.51 -1.91 -10.18
N VAL A 41 3.73 -2.62 -9.08
CA VAL A 41 2.68 -3.28 -8.29
C VAL A 41 2.79 -2.85 -6.83
N ASP A 42 1.68 -2.40 -6.25
CA ASP A 42 1.59 -2.17 -4.81
C ASP A 42 1.52 -3.52 -4.09
N LEU A 43 2.44 -3.78 -3.17
CA LEU A 43 2.48 -4.95 -2.29
C LEU A 43 2.81 -4.48 -0.86
N PRO A 44 1.94 -3.66 -0.24
CA PRO A 44 2.22 -3.04 1.06
C PRO A 44 2.44 -4.11 2.14
N GLY A 45 3.51 -3.93 2.92
CA GLY A 45 3.94 -4.80 4.01
C GLY A 45 4.96 -5.87 3.59
N VAL A 46 5.23 -6.03 2.29
CA VAL A 46 6.17 -7.04 1.80
C VAL A 46 7.60 -6.48 1.81
N PRO A 47 8.59 -7.18 2.40
CA PRO A 47 9.99 -6.74 2.46
C PRO A 47 10.70 -6.91 1.11
N GLU A 48 11.92 -6.37 1.00
CA GLU A 48 12.68 -6.38 -0.26
C GLU A 48 12.97 -7.80 -0.78
N ASP A 49 13.21 -8.75 0.12
CA ASP A 49 13.46 -10.18 -0.17
C ASP A 49 12.19 -11.04 -0.16
N GLY A 50 11.03 -10.45 0.18
CA GLY A 50 9.74 -11.14 0.31
C GLY A 50 8.97 -11.34 -0.99
N VAL A 51 9.60 -11.11 -2.15
CA VAL A 51 8.97 -11.26 -3.47
C VAL A 51 9.59 -12.41 -4.25
N HIS A 52 8.72 -13.19 -4.89
CA HIS A 52 9.09 -14.16 -5.91
C HIS A 52 8.45 -13.79 -7.24
N HIS A 53 9.17 -14.04 -8.33
CA HIS A 53 8.65 -13.87 -9.68
C HIS A 53 9.15 -14.96 -10.60
N ARG A 54 8.37 -15.26 -11.66
CA ARG A 54 8.77 -16.20 -12.70
C ARG A 54 8.09 -15.87 -14.02
N ILE A 55 8.78 -16.11 -15.12
CA ILE A 55 8.19 -16.05 -16.46
C ILE A 55 7.30 -17.29 -16.65
N ASP A 56 6.17 -17.13 -17.35
CA ASP A 56 5.36 -18.23 -17.85
C ASP A 56 6.19 -19.13 -18.77
N ALA A 57 6.51 -20.33 -18.30
CA ALA A 57 7.36 -21.29 -19.01
C ALA A 57 6.75 -21.85 -20.30
N VAL A 58 5.45 -21.62 -20.54
CA VAL A 58 4.77 -22.19 -21.72
C VAL A 58 4.72 -21.19 -22.87
N ARG A 59 4.19 -19.98 -22.61
CA ARG A 59 3.97 -18.99 -23.68
C ARG A 59 4.93 -17.79 -23.60
N HIS A 60 5.68 -17.66 -22.51
CA HIS A 60 6.53 -16.50 -22.23
C HIS A 60 5.78 -15.16 -22.39
N LYS A 61 4.50 -15.10 -22.04
CA LYS A 61 3.68 -13.87 -22.17
C LYS A 61 3.49 -13.13 -20.87
N LEU A 62 3.58 -13.84 -19.75
CA LEU A 62 3.28 -13.32 -18.42
C LEU A 62 4.47 -13.52 -17.51
N VAL A 63 4.63 -12.60 -16.57
CA VAL A 63 5.41 -12.80 -15.35
C VAL A 63 4.41 -12.98 -14.22
N PHE A 64 4.49 -14.11 -13.54
CA PHE A 64 3.80 -14.34 -12.29
C PHE A 64 4.64 -13.75 -11.16
N PHE A 65 4.00 -13.06 -10.22
CA PHE A 65 4.63 -12.56 -9.02
C PHE A 65 3.83 -12.96 -7.79
N SER A 66 4.52 -13.11 -6.67
CA SER A 66 3.94 -13.33 -5.36
C SER A 66 4.76 -12.64 -4.29
N GLY A 67 4.16 -12.37 -3.14
CA GLY A 67 4.88 -11.88 -1.99
C GLY A 67 4.14 -12.14 -0.69
N GLU A 68 4.87 -12.16 0.42
CA GLU A 68 4.32 -12.42 1.75
C GLU A 68 4.83 -11.38 2.73
N THR A 69 3.94 -10.91 3.60
CA THR A 69 4.32 -10.00 4.69
C THR A 69 4.84 -10.80 5.89
N PRO A 70 5.82 -10.31 6.66
CA PRO A 70 6.29 -11.00 7.85
C PRO A 70 5.17 -11.19 8.88
N ASP A 71 5.21 -12.29 9.63
CA ASP A 71 4.39 -12.44 10.84
C ASP A 71 5.07 -11.70 12.00
N ASP A 72 4.60 -10.49 12.27
CA ASP A 72 5.06 -9.66 13.39
C ASP A 72 4.36 -10.00 14.71
N GLY A 73 3.57 -11.08 14.75
CA GLY A 73 2.76 -11.50 15.89
C GLY A 73 1.52 -10.62 16.13
N ASN A 74 1.32 -9.55 15.36
CA ASN A 74 0.16 -8.69 15.46
C ASN A 74 -1.02 -9.28 14.67
N LYS A 75 -1.81 -10.11 15.37
CA LYS A 75 -3.02 -10.74 14.82
C LYS A 75 -4.05 -9.76 14.23
N LYS A 76 -3.94 -8.45 14.51
CA LYS A 76 -4.88 -7.42 14.03
C LYS A 76 -4.54 -6.94 12.62
N ASP A 77 -3.26 -6.92 12.27
CA ASP A 77 -2.80 -6.65 10.91
C ASP A 77 -2.92 -7.91 10.06
N GLY A 78 -2.38 -9.01 10.60
CA GLY A 78 -2.37 -10.34 10.00
C GLY A 78 -1.40 -10.45 8.82
N VAL A 79 -0.97 -11.68 8.53
CA VAL A 79 -0.15 -11.98 7.36
C VAL A 79 -0.97 -11.80 6.09
N ARG A 80 -0.42 -11.06 5.11
CA ARG A 80 -0.95 -10.96 3.75
C ARG A 80 -0.10 -11.77 2.80
N GLU A 81 -0.76 -12.57 1.97
CA GLU A 81 -0.14 -13.24 0.83
C GLU A 81 -0.69 -12.63 -0.45
N TYR A 82 0.22 -12.32 -1.36
CA TYR A 82 -0.07 -11.73 -2.66
C TYR A 82 0.25 -12.70 -3.79
N SER A 83 -0.57 -12.70 -4.84
CA SER A 83 -0.32 -13.43 -6.06
C SER A 83 -0.98 -12.73 -7.25
N GLY A 84 -0.24 -12.57 -8.33
CA GLY A 84 -0.71 -11.89 -9.54
C GLY A 84 0.15 -12.17 -10.76
N SER A 85 -0.22 -11.54 -11.87
CA SER A 85 0.53 -11.63 -13.11
C SER A 85 0.45 -10.34 -13.92
N ALA A 86 1.51 -10.03 -14.65
CA ALA A 86 1.54 -8.93 -15.62
C ALA A 86 2.36 -9.31 -16.85
N GLY A 87 2.14 -8.65 -17.98
CA GLY A 87 2.94 -8.88 -19.17
C GLY A 87 2.25 -8.46 -20.45
N LEU A 88 2.37 -9.31 -21.47
CA LEU A 88 1.98 -9.03 -22.85
C LEU A 88 0.53 -9.45 -23.11
N GLY A 89 -0.23 -8.52 -23.70
CA GLY A 89 -1.56 -8.78 -24.25
C GLY A 89 -1.56 -9.05 -25.76
N CYS A 90 -0.39 -9.13 -26.40
CA CYS A 90 -0.25 -9.45 -27.83
C CYS A 90 0.30 -10.87 -28.06
N ASP A 91 0.05 -11.41 -29.24
CA ASP A 91 0.55 -12.72 -29.65
C ASP A 91 1.89 -12.67 -30.40
N CYS A 92 2.41 -11.46 -30.68
CA CYS A 92 3.61 -11.24 -31.49
C CYS A 92 4.92 -11.06 -30.73
N CYS A 93 4.89 -10.93 -29.40
CA CYS A 93 6.09 -10.75 -28.57
C CYS A 93 6.24 -11.82 -27.49
N GLU A 94 7.46 -12.15 -27.09
CA GLU A 94 7.75 -13.03 -25.94
C GLU A 94 8.66 -12.33 -24.94
N ILE A 95 8.43 -12.55 -23.64
CA ILE A 95 9.22 -12.04 -22.54
C ILE A 95 10.47 -12.91 -22.39
N THR A 96 11.63 -12.28 -22.39
CA THR A 96 12.93 -12.96 -22.33
C THR A 96 13.63 -12.81 -20.99
N GLY A 97 13.22 -11.82 -20.19
CA GLY A 97 13.87 -11.55 -18.92
C GLY A 97 13.07 -10.60 -18.04
N VAL A 98 13.38 -10.66 -16.75
CA VAL A 98 12.77 -9.83 -15.71
C VAL A 98 13.90 -9.27 -14.86
N ASP A 99 13.96 -7.94 -14.74
CA ASP A 99 14.68 -7.27 -13.68
C ASP A 99 13.65 -6.78 -12.65
N ALA A 100 13.76 -7.21 -11.40
CA ALA A 100 12.75 -6.99 -10.38
C ALA A 100 13.36 -6.34 -9.13
N LYS A 101 12.70 -5.29 -8.64
CA LYS A 101 13.09 -4.58 -7.43
C LYS A 101 11.88 -4.36 -6.54
N MET A 102 11.92 -4.93 -5.34
CA MET A 102 10.93 -4.69 -4.30
C MET A 102 11.47 -3.66 -3.32
N LYS A 103 10.72 -2.57 -3.09
CA LYS A 103 11.10 -1.56 -2.09
C LYS A 103 9.90 -0.78 -1.60
N ASP A 104 9.86 -0.49 -0.30
CA ASP A 104 8.85 0.34 0.36
C ASP A 104 7.40 -0.11 0.02
N GLY A 105 7.19 -1.43 -0.05
CA GLY A 105 5.87 -1.98 -0.37
C GLY A 105 5.46 -1.88 -1.84
N VAL A 106 6.41 -1.66 -2.77
CA VAL A 106 6.15 -1.58 -4.21
C VAL A 106 7.14 -2.44 -4.99
N LEU A 107 6.62 -3.39 -5.75
CA LEU A 107 7.38 -4.20 -6.70
C LEU A 107 7.45 -3.47 -8.04
N ARG A 108 8.66 -3.25 -8.52
CA ARG A 108 8.96 -2.67 -9.83
C ARG A 108 9.66 -3.71 -10.68
N MET A 109 9.18 -3.93 -11.89
CA MET A 109 9.78 -4.88 -12.82
C MET A 109 10.01 -4.23 -14.19
N ILE A 110 11.14 -4.54 -14.81
CA ILE A 110 11.43 -4.28 -16.22
C ILE A 110 11.41 -5.62 -16.93
N LEU A 111 10.44 -5.78 -17.83
CA LEU A 111 10.29 -7.00 -18.63
C LEU A 111 10.89 -6.75 -20.01
N THR A 112 11.97 -7.47 -20.31
CA THR A 112 12.56 -7.47 -21.66
C THR A 112 11.74 -8.39 -22.56
N ARG A 113 11.57 -8.00 -23.82
CA ARG A 113 10.82 -8.79 -24.80
C ARG A 113 11.46 -8.78 -26.18
N VAL A 114 11.13 -9.80 -26.97
CA VAL A 114 11.49 -9.92 -28.39
C VAL A 114 10.24 -10.08 -29.24
N LYS A 115 10.28 -9.62 -30.49
CA LYS A 115 9.24 -9.91 -31.49
C LYS A 115 9.48 -11.29 -32.08
N VAL A 116 8.45 -12.13 -32.04
CA VAL A 116 8.45 -13.51 -32.60
C VAL A 116 7.51 -13.64 -33.80
N LYS A 117 6.65 -12.65 -34.03
CA LYS A 117 5.84 -12.52 -35.25
C LYS A 117 5.92 -11.09 -35.75
N ASP A 118 5.99 -10.93 -37.06
CA ASP A 118 6.02 -9.62 -37.69
C ASP A 118 4.58 -9.10 -37.86
N HIS A 119 4.33 -7.91 -37.33
CA HIS A 119 3.07 -7.19 -37.50
C HIS A 119 3.40 -5.71 -37.74
N ASP A 120 2.68 -5.08 -38.66
CA ASP A 120 2.94 -3.70 -39.12
C ASP A 120 2.78 -2.62 -38.03
N LYS A 121 2.29 -2.96 -36.83
CA LYS A 121 2.02 -2.01 -35.73
C LYS A 121 2.86 -2.31 -34.50
N LYS A 122 3.29 -1.24 -33.79
CA LYS A 122 3.98 -1.31 -32.49
C LYS A 122 3.10 -2.08 -31.48
N CYS A 123 3.59 -3.18 -30.89
CA CYS A 123 2.84 -3.92 -29.87
C CYS A 123 2.84 -3.14 -28.54
N THR A 124 1.70 -2.53 -28.22
CA THR A 124 1.47 -1.82 -26.96
C THR A 124 0.45 -2.51 -26.04
N ASN A 125 -0.09 -3.66 -26.45
CA ASN A 125 -1.07 -4.39 -25.66
C ASN A 125 -0.40 -5.04 -24.46
N THR A 126 -0.83 -4.66 -23.27
CA THR A 126 -0.35 -5.18 -21.99
C THR A 126 -1.50 -5.76 -21.17
N VAL A 127 -1.15 -6.59 -20.20
CA VAL A 127 -2.09 -7.12 -19.21
C VAL A 127 -1.50 -6.98 -17.80
N PRO A 128 -2.30 -6.56 -16.80
CA PRO A 128 -3.62 -5.97 -16.97
C PRO A 128 -3.53 -4.59 -17.67
N PRO A 129 -4.62 -4.10 -18.30
CA PRO A 129 -4.66 -2.73 -18.77
C PRO A 129 -4.54 -1.77 -17.58
N ASN A 130 -3.97 -0.57 -17.80
CA ASN A 130 -3.82 0.44 -16.76
C ASN A 130 -5.15 0.68 -16.02
N ALA A 131 -5.15 0.39 -14.71
CA ALA A 131 -6.38 0.14 -13.94
C ALA A 131 -6.71 1.24 -12.91
N GLY A 132 -5.89 2.27 -12.78
CA GLY A 132 -6.10 3.33 -11.79
C GLY A 132 -7.37 4.14 -12.04
N LYS A 133 -8.29 4.19 -11.06
CA LYS A 133 -9.54 4.95 -11.14
C LYS A 133 -9.78 5.79 -9.89
N SER A 134 -10.68 6.75 -10.02
CA SER A 134 -11.29 7.44 -8.89
C SER A 134 -12.76 7.14 -8.80
N GLY A 135 -13.27 7.04 -7.57
CA GLY A 135 -14.66 6.68 -7.34
C GLY A 135 -15.06 6.80 -5.88
N ARG A 136 -16.33 6.52 -5.61
CA ARG A 136 -16.93 6.51 -4.27
C ARG A 136 -16.73 5.19 -3.52
N HIS A 137 -16.54 4.11 -4.28
CA HIS A 137 -16.36 2.77 -3.74
C HIS A 137 -14.88 2.43 -3.75
N LEU A 138 -14.41 1.90 -2.62
CA LEU A 138 -13.07 1.35 -2.51
C LEU A 138 -13.07 -0.04 -3.12
N GLU A 139 -12.02 -0.31 -3.89
CA GLU A 139 -11.76 -1.61 -4.48
C GLU A 139 -10.88 -2.42 -3.53
N ASP A 140 -11.16 -3.72 -3.42
CA ASP A 140 -10.28 -4.65 -2.75
C ASP A 140 -8.99 -4.81 -3.56
N HIS A 141 -7.87 -5.00 -2.85
CA HIS A 141 -6.60 -5.30 -3.50
C HIS A 141 -6.71 -6.62 -4.29
N PRO A 142 -6.62 -6.61 -5.63
CA PRO A 142 -6.96 -7.75 -6.46
C PRO A 142 -5.97 -8.91 -6.33
N PHE A 143 -4.74 -8.60 -5.91
CA PHE A 143 -3.68 -9.59 -5.77
C PHE A 143 -3.58 -10.19 -4.36
N VAL A 144 -4.39 -9.76 -3.39
CA VAL A 144 -4.36 -10.37 -2.05
C VAL A 144 -5.17 -11.67 -2.07
N VAL A 145 -4.48 -12.79 -1.85
CA VAL A 145 -5.09 -14.13 -1.78
C VAL A 145 -5.35 -14.58 -0.34
N LYS A 146 -4.67 -13.97 0.63
CA LYS A 146 -4.87 -14.20 2.08
C LYS A 146 -4.62 -12.91 2.85
N GLY A 147 -5.35 -12.70 3.94
CA GLY A 147 -5.22 -11.51 4.80
C GLY A 147 -6.15 -10.36 4.39
N ARG A 148 -5.91 -9.16 4.92
CA ARG A 148 -6.75 -7.98 4.67
C ARG A 148 -6.64 -7.52 3.21
N LYS A 149 -7.75 -7.12 2.59
CA LYS A 149 -7.76 -6.61 1.20
C LYS A 149 -7.77 -5.08 1.10
N GLY A 150 -8.34 -4.41 2.09
CA GLY A 150 -8.40 -2.94 2.12
C GLY A 150 -7.10 -2.27 2.56
N ALA A 151 -6.96 -0.99 2.21
CA ALA A 151 -5.82 -0.15 2.56
C ALA A 151 -5.78 0.34 4.02
N PHE A 152 -6.75 -0.07 4.84
CA PHE A 152 -6.92 0.39 6.21
C PHE A 152 -7.43 -0.73 7.10
N VAL A 153 -6.85 -0.84 8.29
CA VAL A 153 -7.43 -1.62 9.39
C VAL A 153 -7.32 -0.81 10.68
N GLY A 154 -8.32 -0.91 11.54
CA GLY A 154 -8.27 -0.33 12.87
C GLY A 154 -8.91 -1.26 13.89
N ALA A 155 -8.33 -1.34 15.07
CA ALA A 155 -8.76 -2.23 16.13
C ALA A 155 -8.54 -1.60 17.51
N PRO A 156 -9.50 -1.73 18.44
CA PRO A 156 -9.31 -1.28 19.81
C PRO A 156 -8.20 -2.08 20.49
N LEU A 157 -7.45 -1.42 21.37
CA LEU A 157 -6.51 -2.02 22.32
C LEU A 157 -7.12 -1.99 23.73
N PRO A 158 -6.58 -2.74 24.70
CA PRO A 158 -6.98 -2.60 26.10
C PRO A 158 -6.89 -1.16 26.59
N ASN A 159 -7.67 -0.82 27.63
CA ASN A 159 -7.68 0.50 28.28
C ASN A 159 -7.92 1.66 27.30
N ASP A 160 -8.90 1.51 26.40
CA ASP A 160 -9.27 2.50 25.38
C ASP A 160 -8.13 2.92 24.43
N GLY A 161 -7.10 2.08 24.31
CA GLY A 161 -6.08 2.28 23.29
C GLY A 161 -6.62 2.00 21.88
N LEU A 162 -5.88 2.44 20.87
CA LEU A 162 -6.23 2.25 19.46
C LEU A 162 -5.01 1.79 18.67
N TYR A 163 -5.18 0.75 17.86
CA TYR A 163 -4.25 0.39 16.80
C TYR A 163 -4.91 0.69 15.46
N PHE A 164 -4.16 1.25 14.52
CA PHE A 164 -4.54 1.20 13.12
C PHE A 164 -3.33 1.14 12.20
N ALA A 165 -3.54 0.54 11.03
CA ALA A 165 -2.55 0.46 9.98
C ALA A 165 -3.13 1.01 8.67
N VAL A 166 -2.27 1.67 7.89
CA VAL A 166 -2.61 2.29 6.62
C VAL A 166 -1.57 1.87 5.58
N ASP A 167 -2.04 1.38 4.43
CA ASP A 167 -1.18 1.14 3.29
C ASP A 167 -0.76 2.49 2.67
N ILE A 168 0.55 2.74 2.59
CA ILE A 168 1.19 3.91 1.96
C ILE A 168 2.32 3.47 1.01
N PRO A 169 2.01 2.63 0.00
CA PRO A 169 3.03 2.00 -0.83
C PRO A 169 3.91 3.03 -1.55
N GLY A 170 5.22 2.84 -1.42
CA GLY A 170 6.28 3.67 -1.97
C GLY A 170 6.81 4.74 -1.02
N VAL A 171 6.18 4.94 0.14
CA VAL A 171 6.64 5.92 1.14
C VAL A 171 7.70 5.30 2.05
N ARG A 172 8.80 6.02 2.24
CA ARG A 172 9.89 5.63 3.14
C ARG A 172 9.52 5.98 4.59
N GLY A 173 10.11 5.28 5.55
CA GLY A 173 9.79 5.47 6.97
C GLY A 173 10.01 6.91 7.49
N ASP A 174 11.02 7.60 6.97
CA ASP A 174 11.39 8.99 7.28
C ASP A 174 10.54 10.04 6.54
N ASP A 175 9.69 9.62 5.61
CA ASP A 175 8.81 10.48 4.81
C ASP A 175 7.36 10.49 5.33
N VAL A 176 7.17 10.23 6.62
CA VAL A 176 5.88 10.22 7.31
C VAL A 176 5.87 11.19 8.48
N GLU A 177 4.80 11.98 8.56
CA GLU A 177 4.49 12.86 9.68
C GLU A 177 3.17 12.43 10.32
N VAL A 178 3.15 12.27 11.64
CA VAL A 178 1.94 11.95 12.41
C VAL A 178 1.73 13.00 13.50
N LEU A 179 0.54 13.60 13.52
CA LEU A 179 0.14 14.61 14.49
C LEU A 179 -1.10 14.14 15.24
N ALA A 180 -1.07 14.26 16.57
CA ALA A 180 -2.25 14.02 17.41
C ALA A 180 -2.73 15.31 18.06
N ASN A 181 -4.05 15.49 18.04
CA ASN A 181 -4.80 16.52 18.74
C ASN A 181 -5.76 15.82 19.71
N GLU A 182 -6.48 16.54 20.58
CA GLU A 182 -7.34 15.96 21.62
C GLU A 182 -8.27 14.81 21.15
N HIS A 183 -8.75 14.84 19.91
CA HIS A 183 -9.72 13.85 19.39
C HIS A 183 -9.35 13.24 18.04
N GLN A 184 -8.20 13.60 17.47
CA GLN A 184 -7.84 13.22 16.11
C GLN A 184 -6.38 12.86 16.00
N VAL A 185 -6.10 11.81 15.23
CA VAL A 185 -4.76 11.56 14.68
C VAL A 185 -4.79 11.86 13.19
N LYS A 186 -3.91 12.73 12.75
CA LYS A 186 -3.67 13.06 11.35
C LYS A 186 -2.32 12.49 10.94
N PHE A 187 -2.24 12.03 9.70
CA PHE A 187 -0.96 11.65 9.11
C PHE A 187 -0.83 12.24 7.71
N TYR A 188 0.39 12.62 7.38
CA TYR A 188 0.84 13.01 6.05
C TYR A 188 2.02 12.11 5.65
N ALA A 189 2.01 11.64 4.42
CA ALA A 189 3.03 10.74 3.91
C ALA A 189 3.23 11.01 2.41
N GLU A 190 4.48 11.15 1.96
CA GLU A 190 4.80 11.52 0.59
C GLU A 190 5.94 10.66 0.04
N VAL A 191 5.82 10.23 -1.22
CA VAL A 191 6.94 9.61 -1.95
C VAL A 191 7.85 10.72 -2.46
N LYS A 192 8.91 11.06 -1.72
CA LYS A 192 9.86 12.11 -2.11
C LYS A 192 10.83 11.68 -3.22
N ASN A 193 11.19 10.39 -3.25
CA ASN A 193 12.14 9.84 -4.21
C ASN A 193 11.39 8.96 -5.22
N VAL A 194 11.08 9.54 -6.38
CA VAL A 194 10.40 8.85 -7.48
C VAL A 194 11.39 7.96 -8.22
N TYR A 195 11.02 6.71 -8.46
CA TYR A 195 11.84 5.79 -9.27
C TYR A 195 11.80 6.19 -10.75
N GLU A 196 12.84 5.84 -11.52
CA GLU A 196 13.08 6.30 -12.89
C GLU A 196 11.87 6.19 -13.85
N HIS A 197 11.01 5.20 -13.67
CA HIS A 197 9.83 4.97 -14.50
C HIS A 197 8.49 5.19 -13.77
N ASP A 198 8.52 5.65 -12.52
CA ASP A 198 7.30 6.07 -11.85
C ASP A 198 6.86 7.43 -12.42
N GLU A 199 5.62 7.52 -12.90
CA GLU A 199 5.05 8.76 -13.47
C GLU A 199 5.16 9.96 -12.51
N SER A 200 4.92 9.74 -11.21
CA SER A 200 5.11 10.71 -10.13
C SER A 200 5.03 10.06 -8.75
N GLY A 201 5.42 10.80 -7.70
CA GLY A 201 5.25 10.42 -6.31
C GLY A 201 3.79 10.48 -5.86
N ARG A 202 3.42 9.63 -4.89
CA ARG A 202 2.10 9.67 -4.25
C ARG A 202 2.13 10.47 -2.97
N VAL A 203 0.99 11.12 -2.68
CA VAL A 203 0.74 11.80 -1.41
C VAL A 203 -0.45 11.14 -0.72
N TYR A 204 -0.28 10.81 0.55
CA TYR A 204 -1.29 10.25 1.43
C TYR A 204 -1.61 11.21 2.57
N LEU A 205 -2.89 11.45 2.78
CA LEU A 205 -3.39 12.30 3.87
C LEU A 205 -4.60 11.63 4.51
N GLY A 206 -4.50 11.37 5.81
CA GLY A 206 -5.60 10.79 6.57
C GLY A 206 -5.84 11.46 7.91
N CYS A 207 -7.06 11.28 8.41
CA CYS A 207 -7.48 11.71 9.72
C CYS A 207 -8.36 10.61 10.32
N VAL A 208 -8.01 10.17 11.52
CA VAL A 208 -8.72 9.14 12.29
C VAL A 208 -9.24 9.79 13.56
N ASN A 209 -10.56 9.77 13.76
CA ASN A 209 -11.17 10.28 14.98
C ASN A 209 -11.14 9.23 16.09
N SER A 210 -10.70 9.64 17.28
CA SER A 210 -10.91 8.88 18.51
C SER A 210 -12.34 9.12 18.99
N ARG A 211 -13.28 8.28 18.52
CA ARG A 211 -14.66 8.29 19.02
C ARG A 211 -14.95 7.01 19.79
N SER A 212 -15.26 7.20 21.08
CA SER A 212 -16.00 6.21 21.87
C SER A 212 -17.41 6.06 21.29
N SER A 213 -17.96 4.84 21.33
CA SER A 213 -19.37 4.58 21.05
C SER A 213 -20.29 4.89 22.25
N SER A 214 -19.73 5.30 23.39
CA SER A 214 -20.49 5.68 24.59
C SER A 214 -20.86 7.17 24.59
N SER A 215 -21.86 7.51 25.40
CA SER A 215 -22.28 8.88 25.74
C SER A 215 -21.25 9.65 26.59
N GLU A 216 -20.09 9.07 26.86
CA GLU A 216 -19.00 9.74 27.58
C GLU A 216 -18.04 10.45 26.62
N PRO A 217 -17.47 11.61 27.01
CA PRO A 217 -16.47 12.27 26.19
C PRO A 217 -15.29 11.32 25.94
N PRO A 218 -14.82 11.16 24.68
CA PRO A 218 -13.70 10.29 24.40
C PRO A 218 -12.47 10.76 25.20
N PRO A 219 -11.66 9.83 25.74
CA PRO A 219 -10.44 10.20 26.45
C PRO A 219 -9.56 11.07 25.55
N SER A 220 -9.04 12.17 26.11
CA SER A 220 -8.17 13.07 25.37
C SER A 220 -6.93 12.32 24.90
N LEU A 221 -6.65 12.36 23.60
CA LEU A 221 -5.41 11.79 23.05
C LEU A 221 -4.15 12.46 23.66
N LEU A 222 -4.29 13.65 24.26
CA LEU A 222 -3.18 14.37 24.91
C LEU A 222 -2.72 13.69 26.21
N THR A 223 -3.52 12.82 26.82
CA THR A 223 -3.12 12.03 28.00
C THR A 223 -2.58 10.65 27.62
N GLN A 224 -2.56 10.32 26.33
CA GLN A 224 -2.11 9.05 25.79
C GLN A 224 -0.67 9.16 25.21
N LYS A 225 -0.02 8.01 25.03
CA LYS A 225 1.25 7.85 24.32
C LYS A 225 0.93 7.46 22.88
N LEU A 226 1.38 8.29 21.94
CA LEU A 226 1.36 8.01 20.51
C LEU A 226 2.70 7.38 20.11
N ALA A 227 2.65 6.26 19.41
CA ALA A 227 3.80 5.67 18.73
C ALA A 227 3.40 5.33 17.30
N TYR A 228 4.33 5.45 16.37
CA TYR A 228 4.10 5.06 14.98
C TYR A 228 5.40 4.55 14.35
N GLU A 229 5.22 3.69 13.36
CA GLU A 229 6.29 3.18 12.51
C GLU A 229 5.77 3.09 11.08
N ALA A 230 6.63 3.36 10.12
CA ALA A 230 6.33 3.21 8.71
C ALA A 230 7.39 2.30 8.10
N GLU A 231 6.97 1.12 7.67
CA GLU A 231 7.86 0.08 7.16
C GLU A 231 7.19 -0.64 6.00
N PHE A 232 7.95 -0.96 4.95
CA PHE A 232 7.49 -1.69 3.76
C PHE A 232 6.20 -1.11 3.16
N GLY A 233 6.05 0.21 3.16
CA GLY A 233 4.86 0.89 2.62
C GLY A 233 3.59 0.71 3.48
N VAL A 234 3.73 0.45 4.78
CA VAL A 234 2.61 0.43 5.75
C VAL A 234 2.95 1.33 6.93
N LEU A 235 2.06 2.27 7.25
CA LEU A 235 2.11 3.08 8.47
C LEU A 235 1.27 2.42 9.55
N LYS A 236 1.89 2.00 10.64
CA LYS A 236 1.25 1.49 11.84
C LYS A 236 1.26 2.57 12.91
N ILE A 237 0.11 2.81 13.53
CA ILE A 237 -0.05 3.79 14.61
C ILE A 237 -0.68 3.11 15.82
N VAL A 238 -0.04 3.30 16.97
CA VAL A 238 -0.50 2.85 18.28
C VAL A 238 -0.75 4.06 19.17
N ILE A 239 -1.94 4.09 19.74
CA ILE A 239 -2.35 5.03 20.78
C ILE A 239 -2.60 4.21 22.03
N ALA A 240 -1.82 4.42 23.08
CA ALA A 240 -1.94 3.68 24.35
C ALA A 240 -2.03 4.65 25.53
N PRO A 241 -2.65 4.28 26.66
CA PRO A 241 -2.58 5.10 27.87
C PRO A 241 -1.13 5.34 28.31
N ARG A 242 -0.83 6.52 28.87
CA ARG A 242 0.43 6.71 29.60
C ARG A 242 0.39 5.83 30.85
N SER A 243 1.43 5.04 31.09
CA SER A 243 1.55 4.27 32.33
C SER A 243 1.50 5.23 33.52
N SER A 244 0.55 5.04 34.44
CA SER A 244 0.62 5.68 35.75
C SER A 244 1.83 5.12 36.45
N ASN A 245 2.90 5.91 36.58
CA ASN A 245 3.93 5.60 37.56
C ASN A 245 3.24 5.72 38.93
N ASN A 246 2.80 4.59 39.48
CA ASN A 246 2.50 4.51 40.90
C ASN A 246 3.83 4.62 41.64
N THR A 247 4.30 5.85 41.84
CA THR A 247 5.20 6.15 42.94
C THR A 247 4.36 5.97 44.21
N ASN A 248 4.43 4.77 44.78
CA ASN A 248 4.07 4.52 46.16
C ASN A 248 4.98 5.39 47.03
N ASN A 249 4.58 6.63 47.29
CA ASN A 249 5.08 7.38 48.43
C ASN A 249 4.32 6.88 49.66
N SER A 250 4.80 5.78 50.21
CA SER A 250 4.58 5.43 51.60
C SER A 250 5.43 6.38 52.47
N GLN A 251 4.78 7.35 53.11
CA GLN A 251 5.19 7.91 54.40
C GLN A 251 3.96 8.48 55.12
#